data_AF-A0A846ALJ6-F1
#
_entry.id   AF-A0A846ALJ6-F1
#
_cell.length_a   1.000
_cell.length_b   1.000
_cell.length_c   1.000
_cell.angle_alpha   90.00
_cell.angle_beta   90.00
_cell.angle_gamma   90.00
#
_symmetry.space_group_name_H-M   'P 1'
#
loop_
_entity.id
_entity.type
_entity.pdbx_description
1 polymer ?
#
loop_
_entity_poly.entity_id
_entity_poly.type
_entity_poly.pdbx_seq_one_letter_code
_entity_poly.pdbx_strand_id
1 'polypeptide(L)'
;TGPQIAVGDTANFEYVVTNTGDTALGNVTVTDDQGVEVTFQGGDTNNNNLLDTDETWTYTGSTTVTEGQYTNIGSVTGNPVDENGNPLTDIDGNDLPDVTDNDPSNHIGVVPASGLGDFVFEDTNANGIQDSGEQGIDGVEVKLLADNDNDGEIDDLVATAITGDDPNTLEIEQGYYEFTGLTPGDYKVMFTQPTGFDGVSPFQEGDNTTVDSDAGPGLISDVVNLEPGEFDQTIDAGFFNDAPEPNIIDGTSGMDMITGTPDRDIITGFEGMDMITGGGGNDDFVYTSTWDQLDYVQDFQTGSDRLVFTDLLQNGTDFSGGDPLAQGYLISTEYGPYGTLIQVDPDGSAGPGFAENMVFLTGVSSSNDNAFNPTTDLLI
;
A
#
# COMPACT_ATOMS: atom_id res chain seq x y z
N THR A 1 -35.19 -2.59 -23.81
CA THR A 1 -34.03 -2.22 -22.98
C THR A 1 -32.82 -2.21 -23.88
N GLY A 2 -31.97 -1.20 -23.73
CA GLY A 2 -30.75 -1.05 -24.53
C GLY A 2 -29.53 -1.71 -23.90
N PRO A 3 -28.34 -1.58 -24.51
CA PRO A 3 -27.07 -1.90 -23.86
C PRO A 3 -26.85 -1.02 -22.62
N GLN A 4 -26.04 -1.56 -21.69
CA GLN A 4 -25.47 -0.77 -20.61
C GLN A 4 -24.20 -0.09 -21.10
N ILE A 5 -24.04 1.19 -20.78
CA ILE A 5 -22.89 2.01 -21.13
C ILE A 5 -22.44 2.72 -19.85
N ALA A 6 -21.13 2.84 -19.60
CA ALA A 6 -20.67 3.51 -18.40
C ALA A 6 -21.05 5.00 -18.43
N VAL A 7 -21.42 5.55 -17.28
CA VAL A 7 -21.63 7.01 -17.14
C VAL A 7 -20.32 7.74 -17.47
N GLY A 8 -20.41 8.81 -18.27
CA GLY A 8 -19.25 9.56 -18.76
C GLY A 8 -18.71 9.08 -20.11
N ASP A 9 -19.03 7.86 -20.54
CA ASP A 9 -18.69 7.37 -21.89
C ASP A 9 -19.56 8.04 -22.97
N THR A 10 -19.19 7.81 -24.22
CA THR A 10 -19.92 8.31 -25.39
C THR A 10 -20.87 7.25 -25.95
N ALA A 11 -22.17 7.57 -26.03
CA ALA A 11 -23.12 6.83 -26.83
C ALA A 11 -23.14 7.39 -28.26
N ASN A 12 -22.83 6.55 -29.24
CA ASN A 12 -22.88 6.90 -30.67
C ASN A 12 -24.18 6.39 -31.29
N PHE A 13 -24.84 7.24 -32.07
CA PHE A 13 -26.05 6.94 -32.82
C PHE A 13 -25.75 6.97 -34.31
N GLU A 14 -26.26 5.97 -35.02
CA GLU A 14 -26.29 5.92 -36.48
C GLU A 14 -27.75 5.98 -36.90
N TYR A 15 -28.10 6.96 -37.74
CA TYR A 15 -29.42 7.13 -38.31
C TYR A 15 -29.37 6.74 -39.78
N VAL A 16 -30.06 5.66 -40.13
CA VAL A 16 -30.09 5.11 -41.49
C VAL A 16 -31.46 5.38 -42.09
N VAL A 17 -31.51 6.26 -43.08
CA VAL A 17 -32.75 6.67 -43.75
C VAL A 17 -32.79 6.04 -45.13
N THR A 18 -33.72 5.11 -45.33
CA THR A 18 -33.97 4.48 -46.63
C THR A 18 -35.32 4.94 -47.16
N ASN A 19 -35.36 5.44 -48.41
CA ASN A 19 -36.61 5.73 -49.08
C ASN A 19 -37.25 4.43 -49.56
N THR A 20 -38.41 4.09 -49.00
CA THR A 20 -39.17 2.87 -49.35
C THR A 20 -40.38 3.17 -50.24
N GLY A 21 -40.56 4.42 -50.65
CA GLY A 21 -41.63 4.86 -51.53
C GLY A 21 -41.29 4.70 -53.01
N ASP A 22 -42.14 5.30 -53.86
CA ASP A 22 -42.04 5.21 -55.31
C ASP A 22 -41.50 6.49 -55.98
N THR A 23 -41.18 7.52 -55.18
CA THR A 23 -40.70 8.84 -55.66
C THR A 23 -39.55 9.34 -54.80
N ALA A 24 -38.67 10.15 -55.37
CA ALA A 24 -37.57 10.78 -54.63
C ALA A 24 -38.08 11.73 -53.54
N LEU A 25 -37.28 11.93 -52.49
CA LEU A 25 -37.58 12.83 -51.37
C LEU A 25 -36.59 14.00 -51.32
N GLY A 26 -37.11 15.22 -51.32
CA GLY A 26 -36.34 16.45 -51.11
C GLY A 26 -36.42 16.94 -49.66
N ASN A 27 -35.55 17.90 -49.31
CA ASN A 27 -35.47 18.53 -47.99
C ASN A 27 -35.48 17.51 -46.83
N VAL A 28 -34.75 16.41 -47.00
CA VAL A 28 -34.65 15.37 -45.98
C VAL A 28 -33.93 15.92 -44.76
N THR A 29 -34.63 15.92 -43.63
CA THR A 29 -34.12 16.42 -42.35
C THR A 29 -34.22 15.31 -41.31
N VAL A 30 -33.11 15.05 -40.63
CA VAL A 30 -33.04 14.09 -39.53
C VAL A 30 -32.78 14.87 -38.25
N THR A 31 -33.58 14.59 -37.24
CA THR A 31 -33.53 15.22 -35.93
C THR A 31 -33.62 14.16 -34.85
N ASP A 32 -33.32 14.56 -33.63
CA ASP A 32 -33.44 13.74 -32.44
C ASP A 32 -34.20 14.50 -31.34
N ASP A 33 -34.98 13.80 -30.53
CA ASP A 33 -35.82 14.38 -29.47
C ASP A 33 -35.05 14.75 -28.20
N GLN A 34 -33.84 14.23 -28.01
CA GLN A 34 -32.93 14.54 -26.90
C GLN A 34 -31.96 15.68 -27.23
N GLY A 35 -32.04 16.25 -28.43
CA GLY A 35 -31.20 17.37 -28.86
C GLY A 35 -29.79 16.95 -29.28
N VAL A 36 -29.56 15.69 -29.63
CA VAL A 36 -28.31 15.22 -30.22
C VAL A 36 -28.09 15.94 -31.56
N GLU A 37 -26.89 16.48 -31.77
CA GLU A 37 -26.54 17.09 -33.06
C GLU A 37 -26.33 15.99 -34.12
N VAL A 38 -27.21 15.96 -35.13
CA VAL A 38 -27.19 14.95 -36.19
C VAL A 38 -26.45 15.49 -37.42
N THR A 39 -25.41 14.77 -37.85
CA THR A 39 -24.55 15.14 -38.97
C THR A 39 -24.65 14.13 -40.11
N PHE A 40 -24.90 14.61 -41.32
CA PHE A 40 -24.93 13.78 -42.53
C PHE A 40 -23.54 13.21 -42.84
N GLN A 41 -23.47 11.91 -43.09
CA GLN A 41 -22.23 11.20 -43.41
C GLN A 41 -22.13 10.81 -44.89
N GLY A 42 -23.25 10.51 -45.55
CA GLY A 42 -23.27 10.15 -46.96
C GLY A 42 -24.48 9.29 -47.34
N GLY A 43 -24.53 8.89 -48.62
CA GLY A 43 -25.60 8.05 -49.17
C GLY A 43 -26.23 8.59 -50.44
N ASP A 44 -26.03 9.89 -50.72
CA ASP A 44 -26.40 10.53 -51.98
C ASP A 44 -25.37 10.12 -53.06
N THR A 45 -25.76 9.14 -53.87
CA THR A 45 -24.86 8.46 -54.81
C THR A 45 -24.66 9.29 -56.08
N ASN A 46 -25.68 10.05 -56.48
CA ASN A 46 -25.65 10.86 -57.69
C ASN A 46 -25.40 12.37 -57.43
N ASN A 47 -25.29 12.77 -56.15
CA ASN A 47 -25.05 14.13 -55.66
C ASN A 47 -26.11 15.15 -56.11
N ASN A 48 -27.39 14.72 -56.17
CA ASN A 48 -28.51 15.60 -56.51
C ASN A 48 -29.20 16.20 -55.28
N ASN A 49 -28.76 15.86 -54.06
CA ASN A 49 -29.37 16.22 -52.77
C ASN A 49 -30.85 15.76 -52.63
N LEU A 50 -31.24 14.70 -53.32
CA LEU A 50 -32.54 14.05 -53.22
C LEU A 50 -32.33 12.61 -52.77
N LEU A 51 -33.10 12.16 -51.78
CA LEU A 51 -33.07 10.76 -51.36
C LEU A 51 -33.91 9.95 -52.36
N ASP A 52 -33.23 9.40 -53.37
CA ASP A 52 -33.84 8.57 -54.41
C ASP A 52 -34.31 7.20 -53.85
N THR A 53 -35.19 6.52 -54.58
CA THR A 53 -35.86 5.27 -54.11
C THR A 53 -34.90 4.09 -53.93
N ASP A 54 -33.70 4.16 -54.48
CA ASP A 54 -32.64 3.17 -54.35
C ASP A 54 -31.49 3.64 -53.44
N GLU A 55 -31.62 4.81 -52.81
CA GLU A 55 -30.62 5.37 -51.92
C GLU A 55 -30.90 5.10 -50.44
N THR A 56 -29.83 5.16 -49.65
CA THR A 56 -29.90 5.11 -48.21
C THR A 56 -28.90 6.11 -47.65
N TRP A 57 -29.41 7.09 -46.92
CA TRP A 57 -28.64 8.16 -46.34
C TRP A 57 -28.31 7.83 -44.89
N THR A 58 -27.05 8.02 -44.52
CA THR A 58 -26.55 7.75 -43.17
C THR A 58 -26.17 9.06 -42.51
N TYR A 59 -26.59 9.21 -41.25
CA TYR A 59 -26.22 10.31 -40.38
C TYR A 59 -25.69 9.75 -39.07
N THR A 60 -24.91 10.55 -38.35
CA THR A 60 -24.41 10.19 -37.02
C THR A 60 -24.63 11.31 -36.03
N GLY A 61 -24.74 10.92 -34.76
CA GLY A 61 -24.76 11.82 -33.61
C GLY A 61 -24.15 11.12 -32.40
N SER A 62 -23.80 11.88 -31.37
CA SER A 62 -23.29 11.31 -30.13
C SER A 62 -23.70 12.14 -28.92
N THR A 63 -23.74 11.50 -27.76
CA THR A 63 -23.97 12.15 -26.48
C THR A 63 -23.12 11.51 -25.39
N THR A 64 -22.86 12.25 -24.31
CA THR A 64 -22.27 11.70 -23.09
C THR A 64 -23.35 10.98 -22.30
N VAL A 65 -23.05 9.74 -21.89
CA VAL A 65 -23.97 8.89 -21.14
C VAL A 65 -24.16 9.44 -19.72
N THR A 66 -25.43 9.54 -19.31
CA THR A 66 -25.84 9.92 -17.97
C THR A 66 -26.50 8.73 -17.28
N GLU A 67 -26.51 8.71 -15.95
CA GLU A 67 -27.05 7.58 -15.19
C GLU A 67 -28.54 7.35 -15.50
N GLY A 68 -28.90 6.08 -15.71
CA GLY A 68 -30.29 5.64 -15.87
C GLY A 68 -30.71 5.36 -17.30
N GLN A 69 -32.01 5.15 -17.51
CA GLN A 69 -32.57 4.81 -18.81
C GLN A 69 -32.57 6.03 -19.74
N TYR A 70 -32.02 5.85 -20.93
CA TYR A 70 -32.02 6.85 -21.99
C TYR A 70 -32.72 6.31 -23.25
N THR A 71 -33.54 7.14 -23.88
CA THR A 71 -34.23 6.83 -25.14
C THR A 71 -34.02 8.00 -26.09
N ASN A 72 -33.51 7.70 -27.29
CA ASN A 72 -33.23 8.62 -28.39
C ASN A 72 -34.20 8.32 -29.52
N ILE A 73 -35.10 9.22 -29.86
CA ILE A 73 -36.07 9.05 -30.93
C ILE A 73 -35.58 9.82 -32.16
N GLY A 74 -34.91 9.09 -33.06
CA GLY A 74 -34.55 9.63 -34.36
C GLY A 74 -35.80 9.89 -35.18
N SER A 75 -35.98 11.12 -35.66
CA SER A 75 -37.13 11.55 -36.44
C SER A 75 -36.67 12.06 -37.79
N VAL A 76 -37.24 11.54 -38.88
CA VAL A 76 -36.95 11.98 -40.25
C VAL A 76 -38.18 12.59 -40.91
N THR A 77 -37.99 13.66 -41.68
CA THR A 77 -39.02 14.26 -42.54
C THR A 77 -38.46 14.46 -43.94
N GLY A 78 -39.25 14.21 -44.98
CA GLY A 78 -38.89 14.50 -46.37
C GLY A 78 -40.12 14.77 -47.24
N ASN A 79 -39.95 15.53 -48.31
CA ASN A 79 -41.05 15.99 -49.17
C ASN A 79 -41.01 15.22 -50.50
N PRO A 80 -42.12 14.64 -50.98
CA PRO A 80 -42.16 14.00 -52.29
C PRO A 80 -41.87 14.98 -53.43
N VAL A 81 -40.88 14.66 -54.28
CA VAL A 81 -40.46 15.51 -55.41
C VAL A 81 -40.35 14.75 -56.73
N ASP A 82 -40.39 15.48 -57.84
CA ASP A 82 -40.05 14.97 -59.17
C ASP A 82 -38.52 14.83 -59.37
N GLU A 83 -38.11 14.29 -60.53
CA GLU A 83 -36.69 14.09 -60.91
C GLU A 83 -35.85 15.39 -60.92
N ASN A 84 -36.49 16.56 -60.91
CA ASN A 84 -35.82 17.86 -60.90
C ASN A 84 -35.86 18.52 -59.51
N GLY A 85 -36.40 17.85 -58.49
CA GLY A 85 -36.56 18.36 -57.14
C GLY A 85 -37.77 19.29 -56.94
N ASN A 86 -38.71 19.33 -57.87
CA ASN A 86 -39.95 20.11 -57.69
C ASN A 86 -40.96 19.32 -56.83
N PRO A 87 -41.67 19.95 -55.88
CA PRO A 87 -42.72 19.27 -55.12
C PRO A 87 -43.78 18.62 -56.01
N LEU A 88 -44.11 17.37 -55.70
CA LEU A 88 -45.24 16.70 -56.31
C LEU A 88 -46.55 17.26 -55.76
N THR A 89 -47.58 17.32 -56.59
CA THR A 89 -48.89 17.88 -56.24
C THR A 89 -50.01 16.86 -56.38
N ASP A 90 -51.07 17.05 -55.60
CA ASP A 90 -52.33 16.31 -55.72
C ASP A 90 -53.15 16.75 -56.95
N ILE A 91 -54.34 16.16 -57.13
CA ILE A 91 -55.22 16.47 -58.26
C ILE A 91 -55.77 17.91 -58.24
N ASP A 92 -55.75 18.55 -57.07
CA ASP A 92 -56.21 19.92 -56.86
C ASP A 92 -55.05 20.94 -56.96
N GLY A 93 -53.81 20.46 -57.16
CA GLY A 93 -52.61 21.27 -57.33
C GLY A 93 -51.94 21.69 -56.02
N ASN A 94 -52.26 21.05 -54.89
CA ASN A 94 -51.57 21.29 -53.62
C ASN A 94 -50.37 20.35 -53.48
N ASP A 95 -49.29 20.80 -52.84
CA ASP A 95 -48.13 19.97 -52.56
C ASP A 95 -48.52 18.75 -51.72
N LEU A 96 -47.94 17.59 -52.04
CA LEU A 96 -48.11 16.37 -51.25
C LEU A 96 -47.55 16.60 -49.83
N PRO A 97 -48.20 16.01 -48.80
CA PRO A 97 -47.71 16.14 -47.44
C PRO A 97 -46.32 15.50 -47.29
N ASP A 98 -45.54 16.04 -46.37
CA ASP A 98 -44.28 15.43 -45.96
C ASP A 98 -44.51 14.01 -45.44
N VAL A 99 -43.59 13.11 -45.78
CA VAL A 99 -43.50 11.79 -45.17
C VAL A 99 -42.59 11.88 -43.95
N THR A 100 -42.96 11.16 -42.91
CA THR A 100 -42.23 11.16 -41.64
C THR A 100 -42.06 9.75 -41.12
N ASP A 101 -40.98 9.50 -40.41
CA ASP A 101 -40.76 8.27 -39.66
C ASP A 101 -40.01 8.57 -38.37
N ASN A 102 -40.23 7.74 -37.34
CA ASN A 102 -39.60 7.88 -36.03
C ASN A 102 -39.11 6.50 -35.54
N ASP A 103 -37.86 6.42 -35.12
CA ASP A 103 -37.26 5.19 -34.61
C ASP A 103 -36.58 5.40 -33.24
N PRO A 104 -37.04 4.71 -32.17
CA PRO A 104 -36.43 4.81 -30.85
C PRO A 104 -35.21 3.88 -30.68
N SER A 105 -34.06 4.45 -30.34
CA SER A 105 -32.90 3.74 -29.81
C SER A 105 -32.80 3.91 -28.29
N ASN A 106 -32.26 2.93 -27.57
CA ASN A 106 -32.22 2.94 -26.11
C ASN A 106 -30.82 2.56 -25.60
N HIS A 107 -30.42 3.11 -24.45
CA HIS A 107 -29.31 2.60 -23.62
C HIS A 107 -29.64 2.80 -22.13
N ILE A 108 -28.82 2.24 -21.24
CA ILE A 108 -28.87 2.51 -19.81
C ILE A 108 -27.47 2.94 -19.36
N GLY A 109 -27.35 4.14 -18.81
CA GLY A 109 -26.12 4.58 -18.16
C GLY A 109 -25.98 3.89 -16.80
N VAL A 110 -24.86 3.22 -16.60
CA VAL A 110 -24.50 2.56 -15.34
C VAL A 110 -23.24 3.20 -14.77
N VAL A 111 -23.25 3.52 -13.48
CA VAL A 111 -22.02 3.92 -12.78
C VAL A 111 -21.20 2.64 -12.55
N PRO A 112 -19.97 2.54 -13.08
CA PRO A 112 -19.12 1.39 -12.81
C PRO A 112 -18.89 1.25 -11.31
N ALA A 113 -19.04 0.04 -10.79
CA ALA A 113 -18.79 -0.24 -9.38
C ALA A 113 -17.29 -0.20 -9.09
N SER A 114 -16.94 0.29 -7.92
CA SER A 114 -15.56 0.38 -7.45
C SER A 114 -15.26 -0.76 -6.47
N GLY A 115 -14.02 -0.82 -6.01
CA GLY A 115 -13.60 -1.71 -4.93
C GLY A 115 -12.31 -1.24 -4.28
N LEU A 116 -11.99 -1.86 -3.15
CA LEU A 116 -10.70 -1.70 -2.49
C LEU A 116 -10.30 -2.98 -1.76
N GLY A 117 -9.03 -3.09 -1.41
CA GLY A 117 -8.49 -4.16 -0.58
C GLY A 117 -6.97 -4.04 -0.50
N ASP A 118 -6.35 -5.15 -0.11
CA ASP A 118 -4.98 -5.58 -0.44
C ASP A 118 -4.52 -6.58 0.62
N PHE A 119 -3.77 -6.16 1.64
CA PHE A 119 -2.99 -7.09 2.44
C PHE A 119 -2.89 -6.75 3.93
N VAL A 120 -2.88 -7.78 4.78
CA VAL A 120 -2.54 -7.67 6.20
C VAL A 120 -1.30 -8.51 6.46
N PHE A 121 -0.23 -7.92 6.99
CA PHE A 121 1.10 -8.53 7.09
C PHE A 121 1.72 -8.52 8.49
N GLU A 122 2.59 -9.50 8.73
CA GLU A 122 3.47 -9.56 9.89
C GLU A 122 4.72 -8.71 9.64
N ASP A 123 4.74 -7.52 10.24
CA ASP A 123 5.86 -6.59 10.22
C ASP A 123 6.91 -7.05 11.25
N THR A 124 7.84 -7.87 10.79
CA THR A 124 8.82 -8.57 11.63
C THR A 124 9.86 -7.65 12.26
N ASN A 125 10.03 -6.46 11.70
CA ASN A 125 11.03 -5.49 12.15
C ASN A 125 10.40 -4.19 12.69
N ALA A 126 9.06 -4.12 12.73
CA ALA A 126 8.24 -3.03 13.23
C ALA A 126 8.53 -1.68 12.54
N ASN A 127 8.84 -1.68 11.24
CA ASN A 127 9.18 -0.48 10.49
C ASN A 127 8.00 0.17 9.74
N GLY A 128 6.83 -0.47 9.69
CA GLY A 128 5.66 0.05 8.98
C GLY A 128 5.63 -0.18 7.48
N ILE A 129 6.55 -0.98 6.94
CA ILE A 129 6.72 -1.26 5.51
C ILE A 129 6.69 -2.78 5.31
N GLN A 130 5.88 -3.25 4.36
CA GLN A 130 5.84 -4.63 3.93
C GLN A 130 7.15 -5.00 3.23
N ASP A 131 8.04 -5.64 3.98
CA ASP A 131 9.34 -6.08 3.50
C ASP A 131 9.27 -7.44 2.81
N SER A 132 10.23 -7.69 1.90
CA SER A 132 10.32 -8.98 1.23
C SER A 132 10.54 -10.12 2.23
N GLY A 133 9.57 -11.03 2.32
CA GLY A 133 9.62 -12.23 3.15
C GLY A 133 8.68 -12.17 4.36
N GLU A 134 8.12 -11.01 4.64
CA GLU A 134 7.04 -10.85 5.61
C GLU A 134 5.80 -11.60 5.14
N GLN A 135 5.16 -12.29 6.07
CA GLN A 135 4.05 -13.18 5.79
C GLN A 135 2.73 -12.44 5.98
N GLY A 136 1.70 -12.82 5.23
CA GLY A 136 0.36 -12.33 5.48
C GLY A 136 -0.31 -12.99 6.68
N ILE A 137 -1.27 -12.29 7.28
CA ILE A 137 -1.99 -12.70 8.49
C ILE A 137 -3.44 -13.02 8.14
N ASP A 138 -3.77 -14.31 8.14
CA ASP A 138 -5.15 -14.80 7.95
C ASP A 138 -6.04 -14.59 9.19
N GLY A 139 -7.35 -14.51 8.95
CA GLY A 139 -8.36 -14.50 10.02
C GLY A 139 -8.60 -13.15 10.67
N VAL A 140 -8.00 -12.08 10.15
CA VAL A 140 -8.18 -10.71 10.63
C VAL A 140 -9.53 -10.20 10.12
N GLU A 141 -10.37 -9.68 11.01
CA GLU A 141 -11.62 -9.04 10.62
C GLU A 141 -11.33 -7.63 10.12
N VAL A 142 -11.82 -7.33 8.91
CA VAL A 142 -11.70 -6.04 8.25
C VAL A 142 -13.10 -5.49 8.00
N LYS A 143 -13.34 -4.24 8.37
CA LYS A 143 -14.63 -3.55 8.21
C LYS A 143 -14.49 -2.39 7.26
N LEU A 144 -15.36 -2.35 6.26
CA LEU A 144 -15.52 -1.21 5.39
C LEU A 144 -16.58 -0.28 5.98
N LEU A 145 -16.22 0.97 6.19
CA LEU A 145 -17.04 2.01 6.79
C LEU A 145 -17.23 3.14 5.78
N ALA A 146 -18.43 3.70 5.69
CA ALA A 146 -18.70 4.87 4.85
C ALA A 146 -18.50 6.17 5.65
N ASP A 147 -17.91 7.16 4.99
CA ASP A 147 -17.80 8.56 5.44
C ASP A 147 -18.51 9.40 4.38
N ASN A 148 -19.84 9.56 4.46
CA ASN A 148 -20.62 10.10 3.34
C ASN A 148 -20.48 11.62 3.19
N ASP A 149 -19.93 12.32 4.18
CA ASP A 149 -19.76 13.77 4.16
C ASP A 149 -18.30 14.25 4.25
N ASN A 150 -17.35 13.31 4.29
CA ASN A 150 -15.91 13.54 4.26
C ASN A 150 -15.46 14.43 5.44
N ASP A 151 -16.09 14.22 6.61
CA ASP A 151 -15.73 14.89 7.84
C ASP A 151 -14.73 14.10 8.70
N GLY A 152 -14.42 12.86 8.30
CA GLY A 152 -13.51 11.95 8.94
C GLY A 152 -14.15 11.06 10.01
N GLU A 153 -15.43 11.25 10.32
CA GLU A 153 -16.22 10.42 11.23
C GLU A 153 -16.95 9.30 10.46
N ILE A 154 -17.36 8.27 11.20
CA ILE A 154 -18.00 7.09 10.63
C ILE A 154 -19.52 7.24 10.66
N ASP A 155 -20.15 7.16 9.48
CA ASP A 155 -21.60 7.16 9.35
C ASP A 155 -22.17 5.75 9.49
N ASP A 156 -21.69 4.82 8.67
CA ASP A 156 -22.30 3.51 8.46
C ASP A 156 -21.26 2.39 8.30
N LEU A 157 -21.59 1.20 8.80
CA LEU A 157 -20.88 -0.03 8.46
C LEU A 157 -21.42 -0.58 7.13
N VAL A 158 -20.55 -0.67 6.12
CA VAL A 158 -20.91 -1.10 4.76
C VAL A 158 -20.78 -2.61 4.62
N ALA A 159 -19.62 -3.15 5.00
CA ALA A 159 -19.30 -4.55 4.82
C ALA A 159 -18.24 -5.05 5.82
N THR A 160 -18.06 -6.37 5.88
CA THR A 160 -17.01 -7.02 6.66
C THR A 160 -16.39 -8.13 5.84
N ALA A 161 -15.06 -8.22 5.86
CA ALA A 161 -14.26 -9.27 5.26
C ALA A 161 -13.41 -9.94 6.36
N ILE A 162 -12.91 -11.14 6.06
CA ILE A 162 -11.91 -11.83 6.88
C ILE A 162 -10.73 -12.11 5.96
N THR A 163 -9.52 -11.75 6.38
CA THR A 163 -8.32 -12.00 5.58
C THR A 163 -8.09 -13.49 5.36
N GLY A 164 -7.56 -13.83 4.19
CA GLY A 164 -7.36 -15.21 3.76
C GLY A 164 -6.40 -15.31 2.58
N ASP A 165 -6.51 -16.40 1.84
CA ASP A 165 -5.77 -16.63 0.58
C ASP A 165 -6.27 -15.73 -0.55
N ASP A 166 -5.36 -15.11 -1.32
CA ASP A 166 -5.72 -14.32 -2.51
C ASP A 166 -6.34 -15.22 -3.59
N PRO A 167 -7.63 -15.06 -3.94
CA PRO A 167 -8.28 -15.87 -4.97
C PRO A 167 -7.81 -15.56 -6.39
N ASN A 168 -7.04 -14.49 -6.60
CA ASN A 168 -6.60 -14.01 -7.92
C ASN A 168 -5.26 -14.59 -8.35
N THR A 169 -4.50 -15.19 -7.44
CA THR A 169 -3.23 -15.84 -7.75
C THR A 169 -3.33 -17.37 -7.65
N LEU A 170 -2.30 -18.06 -8.13
CA LEU A 170 -2.21 -19.53 -8.04
C LEU A 170 -1.32 -19.98 -6.87
N GLU A 171 -0.59 -19.03 -6.28
CA GLU A 171 0.24 -19.26 -5.10
C GLU A 171 -0.64 -19.06 -3.85
N ILE A 172 -0.21 -19.61 -2.72
CA ILE A 172 -0.94 -19.39 -1.47
C ILE A 172 -0.41 -18.09 -0.88
N GLU A 173 -1.24 -17.05 -0.91
CA GLU A 173 -0.94 -15.69 -0.47
C GLU A 173 -1.93 -15.33 0.64
N GLN A 174 -1.57 -15.70 1.87
CA GLN A 174 -2.34 -15.42 3.08
C GLN A 174 -2.42 -13.91 3.34
N GLY A 175 -3.39 -13.46 4.13
CA GLY A 175 -3.52 -12.04 4.53
C GLY A 175 -4.33 -11.17 3.57
N TYR A 176 -4.82 -11.70 2.46
CA TYR A 176 -5.59 -10.95 1.46
C TYR A 176 -7.01 -10.64 1.90
N TYR A 177 -7.50 -9.45 1.58
CA TYR A 177 -8.93 -9.10 1.66
C TYR A 177 -9.35 -8.18 0.51
N GLU A 178 -10.64 -8.21 0.16
CA GLU A 178 -11.22 -7.30 -0.84
C GLU A 178 -12.68 -6.94 -0.54
N PHE A 179 -13.08 -5.76 -1.00
CA PHE A 179 -14.45 -5.31 -1.11
C PHE A 179 -14.72 -4.90 -2.57
N THR A 180 -15.61 -5.62 -3.25
CA THR A 180 -15.98 -5.36 -4.65
C THR A 180 -17.45 -4.92 -4.75
N GLY A 181 -17.81 -4.29 -5.87
CA GLY A 181 -19.20 -3.90 -6.11
C GLY A 181 -19.64 -2.67 -5.31
N LEU A 182 -18.68 -1.84 -4.89
CA LEU A 182 -18.93 -0.64 -4.10
C LEU A 182 -19.49 0.47 -4.97
N THR A 183 -20.30 1.33 -4.36
CA THR A 183 -20.65 2.60 -4.99
C THR A 183 -19.44 3.53 -4.88
N PRO A 184 -19.07 4.27 -5.94
CA PRO A 184 -17.99 5.26 -5.83
C PRO A 184 -18.29 6.28 -4.72
N GLY A 185 -17.28 6.67 -3.95
CA GLY A 185 -17.44 7.50 -2.76
C GLY A 185 -16.30 7.38 -1.76
N ASP A 186 -16.50 7.94 -0.58
CA ASP A 186 -15.50 8.03 0.48
C ASP A 186 -15.70 6.93 1.55
N TYR A 187 -14.61 6.22 1.86
CA TYR A 187 -14.61 5.07 2.76
C TYR A 187 -13.46 5.13 3.76
N LYS A 188 -13.58 4.37 4.84
CA LYS A 188 -12.49 4.03 5.77
C LYS A 188 -12.45 2.53 6.00
N VAL A 189 -11.26 1.99 6.22
CA VAL A 189 -11.05 0.58 6.51
C VAL A 189 -10.62 0.43 7.96
N MET A 190 -11.36 -0.37 8.73
CA MET A 190 -11.04 -0.67 10.12
C MET A 190 -10.65 -2.14 10.28
N PHE A 191 -9.48 -2.37 10.85
CA PHE A 191 -8.95 -3.69 11.14
C PHE A 191 -9.19 -4.07 12.61
N THR A 192 -9.14 -5.35 12.92
CA THR A 192 -9.08 -5.84 14.30
C THR A 192 -7.68 -6.29 14.66
N GLN A 193 -7.24 -6.07 15.90
CA GLN A 193 -5.95 -6.59 16.39
C GLN A 193 -5.92 -8.13 16.24
N PRO A 194 -5.01 -8.69 15.43
CA PRO A 194 -4.87 -10.13 15.29
C PRO A 194 -4.39 -10.76 16.60
N THR A 195 -4.80 -12.00 16.85
CA THR A 195 -4.35 -12.72 18.05
C THR A 195 -2.88 -13.12 17.90
N GLY A 196 -2.06 -12.84 18.91
CA GLY A 196 -0.63 -13.17 18.88
C GLY A 196 0.26 -12.10 18.24
N PHE A 197 -0.23 -10.85 18.22
CA PHE A 197 0.51 -9.65 17.84
C PHE A 197 0.35 -8.61 18.95
N ASP A 198 1.42 -7.90 19.27
CA ASP A 198 1.47 -6.95 20.37
C ASP A 198 0.96 -5.55 19.96
N GLY A 199 1.10 -5.20 18.68
CA GLY A 199 0.71 -3.89 18.18
C GLY A 199 0.43 -3.84 16.68
N VAL A 200 -0.06 -2.67 16.26
CA VAL A 200 -0.18 -2.26 14.86
C VAL A 200 1.08 -1.48 14.48
N SER A 201 1.58 -1.73 13.29
CA SER A 201 2.80 -1.12 12.77
C SER A 201 2.73 0.40 12.65
N PRO A 202 3.88 1.09 12.57
CA PRO A 202 3.93 2.50 12.23
C PRO A 202 3.08 2.85 11.00
N PHE A 203 2.36 3.97 11.11
CA PHE A 203 1.37 4.39 10.11
C PHE A 203 2.02 5.16 8.97
N GLN A 204 1.78 4.73 7.73
CA GLN A 204 2.20 5.38 6.48
C GLN A 204 3.68 5.74 6.44
N GLU A 205 4.54 4.76 6.76
CA GLU A 205 5.99 4.94 6.72
C GLU A 205 6.55 4.77 5.30
N GLY A 206 7.50 5.63 4.94
CA GLY A 206 8.09 5.65 3.60
C GLY A 206 7.28 6.43 2.56
N ASP A 207 7.72 6.36 1.30
CA ASP A 207 7.12 7.10 0.18
C ASP A 207 6.26 6.19 -0.74
N ASN A 208 6.29 4.87 -0.55
CA ASN A 208 5.59 3.92 -1.42
C ASN A 208 4.31 3.44 -0.76
N THR A 209 3.18 4.01 -1.20
CA THR A 209 1.87 3.76 -0.59
C THR A 209 1.32 2.36 -0.85
N THR A 210 1.97 1.55 -1.68
CA THR A 210 1.50 0.19 -2.03
C THR A 210 2.06 -0.90 -1.11
N VAL A 211 2.77 -0.50 -0.05
CA VAL A 211 3.49 -1.42 0.86
C VAL A 211 3.61 -0.83 2.26
N ASP A 212 3.18 0.40 2.53
CA ASP A 212 3.17 0.94 3.88
C ASP A 212 1.94 0.42 4.65
N SER A 213 1.93 0.60 5.96
CA SER A 213 0.76 0.22 6.77
C SER A 213 -0.20 1.40 6.93
N ASP A 214 -1.44 1.26 6.44
CA ASP A 214 -2.50 2.28 6.56
C ASP A 214 -3.35 2.13 7.82
N ALA A 215 -3.20 1.07 8.59
CA ALA A 215 -3.86 0.98 9.87
C ALA A 215 -3.24 1.95 10.88
N GLY A 216 -3.86 3.13 11.04
CA GLY A 216 -3.42 4.15 11.99
C GLY A 216 -3.67 3.75 13.46
N PRO A 217 -3.25 4.60 14.42
CA PRO A 217 -3.61 4.43 15.82
C PRO A 217 -5.13 4.32 16.00
N GLY A 218 -5.60 3.18 16.51
CA GLY A 218 -7.03 2.85 16.56
C GLY A 218 -7.50 1.85 15.50
N LEU A 219 -6.57 1.32 14.70
CA LEU A 219 -6.77 0.30 13.67
C LEU A 219 -7.67 0.75 12.53
N ILE A 220 -7.55 2.02 12.12
CA ILE A 220 -8.38 2.59 11.06
C ILE A 220 -7.52 3.40 10.10
N SER A 221 -7.84 3.31 8.81
CA SER A 221 -7.21 4.08 7.75
C SER A 221 -7.63 5.54 7.75
N ASP A 222 -6.89 6.34 6.98
CA ASP A 222 -7.40 7.60 6.46
C ASP A 222 -8.55 7.38 5.46
N VAL A 223 -9.19 8.47 5.02
CA VAL A 223 -10.28 8.40 4.03
C VAL A 223 -9.74 7.95 2.68
N VAL A 224 -10.36 6.91 2.12
CA VAL A 224 -10.13 6.38 0.78
C VAL A 224 -11.25 6.88 -0.13
N ASN A 225 -10.89 7.68 -1.13
CA ASN A 225 -11.83 8.15 -2.15
C ASN A 225 -11.80 7.19 -3.34
N LEU A 226 -12.94 6.57 -3.65
CA LEU A 226 -13.08 5.68 -4.80
C LEU A 226 -13.82 6.35 -5.95
N GLU A 227 -13.12 6.50 -7.07
CA GLU A 227 -13.69 6.95 -8.34
C GLU A 227 -14.46 5.83 -9.06
N PRO A 228 -15.39 6.14 -9.98
CA PRO A 228 -16.15 5.13 -10.71
C PRO A 228 -15.29 4.10 -11.44
N GLY A 229 -15.41 2.84 -11.02
CA GLY A 229 -14.69 1.71 -11.63
C GLY A 229 -13.25 1.51 -11.13
N GLU A 230 -12.83 2.29 -10.12
CA GLU A 230 -11.54 2.14 -9.46
C GLU A 230 -11.50 0.86 -8.61
N PHE A 231 -10.33 0.22 -8.58
CA PHE A 231 -10.02 -0.82 -7.62
C PHE A 231 -8.71 -0.45 -6.92
N ASP A 232 -8.83 0.01 -5.68
CA ASP A 232 -7.69 0.47 -4.89
C ASP A 232 -7.05 -0.70 -4.13
N GLN A 233 -5.78 -0.97 -4.41
CA GLN A 233 -4.99 -2.06 -3.81
C GLN A 233 -3.80 -1.49 -3.05
N THR A 234 -4.05 -0.47 -2.23
CA THR A 234 -3.00 0.19 -1.46
C THR A 234 -3.43 0.38 -0.02
N ILE A 235 -4.38 -0.42 0.48
CA ILE A 235 -4.90 -0.28 1.84
C ILE A 235 -4.47 -1.48 2.65
N ASP A 236 -3.34 -1.33 3.33
CA ASP A 236 -2.66 -2.42 4.03
C ASP A 236 -2.67 -2.24 5.56
N ALA A 237 -2.39 -3.31 6.28
CA ALA A 237 -2.18 -3.23 7.73
C ALA A 237 -1.04 -4.14 8.19
N GLY A 238 0.02 -3.53 8.72
CA GLY A 238 1.12 -4.23 9.39
C GLY A 238 0.80 -4.46 10.86
N PHE A 239 1.16 -5.64 11.36
CA PHE A 239 1.14 -5.95 12.79
C PHE A 239 2.46 -6.59 13.21
N PHE A 240 2.96 -6.21 14.38
CA PHE A 240 4.23 -6.71 14.89
C PHE A 240 4.07 -7.37 16.27
N ASN A 241 5.04 -8.21 16.60
CA ASN A 241 5.31 -8.64 17.96
C ASN A 241 6.50 -7.84 18.48
N ASP A 242 6.41 -7.35 19.71
CA ASP A 242 7.57 -6.77 20.36
C ASP A 242 8.64 -7.87 20.45
N ALA A 243 9.91 -7.50 20.24
CA ALA A 243 10.98 -8.40 20.63
C ALA A 243 10.78 -8.72 22.12
N PRO A 244 10.90 -10.00 22.54
CA PRO A 244 10.72 -10.34 23.95
C PRO A 244 11.61 -9.45 24.82
N GLU A 245 11.01 -8.87 25.86
CA GLU A 245 11.71 -8.02 26.81
C GLU A 245 12.97 -8.75 27.33
N PRO A 246 14.13 -8.07 27.37
CA PRO A 246 15.35 -8.71 27.81
C PRO A 246 15.24 -9.16 29.27
N ASN A 247 15.81 -10.31 29.62
CA ASN A 247 15.96 -10.63 31.04
C ASN A 247 17.06 -9.76 31.64
N ILE A 248 16.75 -9.06 32.73
CA ILE A 248 17.76 -8.29 33.48
C ILE A 248 18.39 -9.20 34.53
N ILE A 249 19.70 -9.41 34.41
CA ILE A 249 20.47 -10.27 35.32
C ILE A 249 21.62 -9.47 35.93
N ASP A 250 21.43 -9.13 37.21
CA ASP A 250 22.37 -8.33 37.97
C ASP A 250 23.14 -9.20 38.97
N GLY A 251 24.46 -9.03 38.97
CA GLY A 251 25.39 -9.55 39.96
C GLY A 251 25.38 -8.76 41.27
N THR A 252 26.46 -8.88 42.02
CA THR A 252 26.73 -8.18 43.27
C THR A 252 28.06 -7.44 43.19
N SER A 253 28.41 -6.68 44.22
CA SER A 253 29.75 -6.06 44.31
C SER A 253 30.88 -7.06 44.65
N GLY A 254 30.70 -8.35 44.39
CA GLY A 254 31.63 -9.43 44.71
C GLY A 254 31.90 -10.27 43.47
N MET A 255 32.77 -11.28 43.59
CA MET A 255 32.96 -12.22 42.46
C MET A 255 31.74 -13.11 42.30
N ASP A 256 31.09 -13.02 41.16
CA ASP A 256 29.89 -13.75 40.81
C ASP A 256 30.13 -14.81 39.72
N MET A 257 29.27 -15.83 39.71
CA MET A 257 29.13 -16.78 38.60
C MET A 257 27.74 -16.59 38.03
N ILE A 258 27.65 -15.89 36.90
CA ILE A 258 26.40 -15.49 36.27
C ILE A 258 26.17 -16.39 35.06
N THR A 259 24.94 -16.85 34.90
CA THR A 259 24.51 -17.64 33.73
C THR A 259 23.16 -17.11 33.29
N GLY A 260 23.14 -16.62 32.05
CA GLY A 260 21.94 -16.16 31.38
C GLY A 260 21.04 -17.29 30.91
N THR A 261 20.03 -16.89 30.13
CA THR A 261 18.97 -17.73 29.60
C THR A 261 19.24 -18.07 28.13
N PRO A 262 18.35 -18.84 27.47
CA PRO A 262 18.41 -18.98 26.01
C PRO A 262 17.81 -17.80 25.23
N ASP A 263 17.23 -16.82 25.92
CA ASP A 263 16.62 -15.61 25.35
C ASP A 263 17.58 -14.42 25.55
N ARG A 264 17.31 -13.29 24.88
CA ARG A 264 18.14 -12.08 25.02
C ARG A 264 18.20 -11.60 26.48
N ASP A 265 19.42 -11.43 26.98
CA ASP A 265 19.68 -10.94 28.33
C ASP A 265 20.41 -9.59 28.35
N ILE A 266 20.21 -8.82 29.41
CA ILE A 266 21.07 -7.69 29.81
C ILE A 266 21.73 -8.09 31.12
N ILE A 267 23.04 -8.29 31.07
CA ILE A 267 23.82 -8.83 32.18
C ILE A 267 24.80 -7.79 32.70
N THR A 268 24.69 -7.46 33.99
CA THR A 268 25.60 -6.55 34.68
C THR A 268 26.29 -7.28 35.84
N GLY A 269 27.60 -7.46 35.77
CA GLY A 269 28.38 -8.07 36.86
C GLY A 269 28.48 -7.16 38.10
N PHE A 270 28.63 -5.85 37.85
CA PHE A 270 29.06 -4.83 38.81
C PHE A 270 30.53 -5.00 39.23
N GLU A 271 30.87 -4.59 40.45
CA GLU A 271 32.23 -4.62 40.95
C GLU A 271 32.62 -6.06 41.30
N GLY A 272 33.66 -6.60 40.70
CA GLY A 272 33.99 -7.99 40.91
C GLY A 272 34.93 -8.46 39.82
N MET A 273 35.45 -9.67 39.98
CA MET A 273 36.00 -10.40 38.83
C MET A 273 35.02 -11.54 38.58
N ASP A 274 34.14 -11.34 37.62
CA ASP A 274 32.98 -12.19 37.42
C ASP A 274 33.22 -13.21 36.32
N MET A 275 32.57 -14.35 36.46
CA MET A 275 32.48 -15.36 35.42
C MET A 275 31.08 -15.34 34.84
N ILE A 276 30.94 -14.84 33.62
CA ILE A 276 29.66 -14.59 32.98
C ILE A 276 29.48 -15.54 31.80
N THR A 277 28.31 -16.15 31.70
CA THR A 277 27.86 -16.95 30.55
C THR A 277 26.56 -16.33 30.07
N GLY A 278 26.51 -15.84 28.83
CA GLY A 278 25.31 -15.25 28.22
C GLY A 278 24.24 -16.30 27.96
N GLY A 279 24.63 -17.45 27.41
CA GLY A 279 23.72 -18.51 27.02
C GLY A 279 23.38 -18.44 25.54
N GLY A 280 22.09 -18.38 25.22
CA GLY A 280 21.62 -18.20 23.84
C GLY A 280 20.87 -16.89 23.71
N GLY A 281 20.73 -16.36 22.50
CA GLY A 281 20.14 -15.04 22.29
C GLY A 281 21.20 -14.03 21.86
N ASN A 282 20.79 -12.76 21.82
CA ASN A 282 21.65 -11.63 21.49
C ASN A 282 21.86 -10.81 22.76
N ASP A 283 22.93 -11.10 23.50
CA ASP A 283 23.08 -10.62 24.88
C ASP A 283 23.85 -9.31 24.98
N ASP A 284 23.46 -8.46 25.94
CA ASP A 284 24.16 -7.23 26.28
C ASP A 284 24.92 -7.39 27.60
N PHE A 285 26.25 -7.38 27.55
CA PHE A 285 27.11 -7.39 28.74
C PHE A 285 27.45 -5.94 29.12
N VAL A 286 26.89 -5.46 30.22
CA VAL A 286 26.91 -4.05 30.60
C VAL A 286 28.01 -3.77 31.63
N TYR A 287 28.82 -2.76 31.34
CA TYR A 287 29.84 -2.23 32.23
C TYR A 287 29.51 -0.78 32.54
N THR A 288 29.43 -0.44 33.81
CA THR A 288 28.89 0.85 34.28
C THR A 288 29.93 1.72 34.96
N SER A 289 31.07 1.13 35.36
CA SER A 289 32.06 1.79 36.19
C SER A 289 33.47 1.25 35.92
N THR A 290 34.50 2.08 36.07
CA THR A 290 35.91 1.63 36.07
C THR A 290 36.28 0.79 37.30
N TRP A 291 35.36 0.66 38.25
CA TRP A 291 35.50 -0.23 39.40
C TRP A 291 35.06 -1.67 39.08
N ASP A 292 34.39 -1.87 37.95
CA ASP A 292 34.13 -3.18 37.37
C ASP A 292 35.52 -3.72 36.97
N GLN A 293 36.01 -4.74 37.68
CA GLN A 293 37.37 -5.25 37.46
C GLN A 293 37.34 -6.20 36.25
N LEU A 294 38.40 -7.00 36.07
CA LEU A 294 38.47 -7.92 34.95
C LEU A 294 37.41 -9.04 35.06
N ASP A 295 36.42 -9.00 34.19
CA ASP A 295 35.43 -10.06 34.01
C ASP A 295 35.84 -11.06 32.93
N TYR A 296 35.23 -12.24 33.00
CA TYR A 296 35.41 -13.33 32.05
C TYR A 296 34.06 -13.71 31.44
N VAL A 297 33.80 -13.23 30.22
CA VAL A 297 32.65 -13.71 29.43
C VAL A 297 33.08 -15.01 28.73
N GLN A 298 32.35 -16.08 28.99
CA GLN A 298 32.77 -17.44 28.62
C GLN A 298 32.34 -17.88 27.21
N ASP A 299 31.29 -17.27 26.66
CA ASP A 299 30.58 -17.75 25.46
C ASP A 299 30.14 -16.64 24.50
N PHE A 300 30.78 -15.47 24.54
CA PHE A 300 30.47 -14.33 23.66
C PHE A 300 30.45 -14.70 22.17
N GLN A 301 29.37 -14.35 21.48
CA GLN A 301 29.11 -14.60 20.07
C GLN A 301 29.19 -13.29 19.28
N THR A 302 30.24 -13.14 18.45
CA THR A 302 30.45 -11.92 17.67
C THR A 302 29.33 -11.74 16.62
N GLY A 303 28.87 -10.50 16.43
CA GLY A 303 27.76 -10.16 15.56
C GLY A 303 26.36 -10.44 16.14
N SER A 304 26.29 -11.05 17.32
CA SER A 304 25.05 -11.32 18.05
C SER A 304 25.04 -10.57 19.38
N ASP A 305 26.07 -10.81 20.20
CA ASP A 305 26.22 -10.21 21.52
C ASP A 305 26.96 -8.89 21.46
N ARG A 306 26.79 -8.06 22.49
CA ARG A 306 27.43 -6.75 22.60
C ARG A 306 28.02 -6.52 23.98
N LEU A 307 29.13 -5.80 23.98
CA LEU A 307 29.65 -5.13 25.17
C LEU A 307 29.10 -3.70 25.21
N VAL A 308 28.47 -3.34 26.33
CA VAL A 308 27.85 -2.02 26.51
C VAL A 308 28.68 -1.18 27.49
N PHE A 309 29.24 -0.08 26.99
CA PHE A 309 30.12 0.81 27.76
C PHE A 309 29.57 2.24 27.89
N THR A 310 28.35 2.52 27.44
CA THR A 310 27.79 3.88 27.39
C THR A 310 27.85 4.61 28.74
N ASP A 311 27.39 3.96 29.81
CA ASP A 311 27.41 4.55 31.15
C ASP A 311 28.83 4.71 31.70
N LEU A 312 29.70 3.72 31.47
CA LEU A 312 31.09 3.75 31.90
C LEU A 312 31.87 4.87 31.19
N LEU A 313 31.72 5.03 29.89
CA LEU A 313 32.36 6.10 29.13
C LEU A 313 31.83 7.46 29.59
N GLN A 314 30.52 7.60 29.78
CA GLN A 314 29.92 8.87 30.18
C GLN A 314 30.30 9.30 31.61
N ASN A 315 30.37 8.36 32.56
CA ASN A 315 30.48 8.67 33.99
C ASN A 315 31.82 8.27 34.62
N GLY A 316 32.53 7.33 34.01
CA GLY A 316 33.80 6.78 34.49
C GLY A 316 35.04 7.34 33.80
N THR A 317 34.89 8.12 32.72
CA THR A 317 36.00 8.66 31.92
C THR A 317 35.83 10.16 31.66
N ASP A 318 36.83 10.82 31.06
CA ASP A 318 36.70 12.19 30.54
C ASP A 318 36.29 12.27 29.05
N PHE A 319 35.84 11.14 28.48
CA PHE A 319 35.35 11.05 27.11
C PHE A 319 34.19 12.02 26.86
N SER A 320 34.34 12.84 25.82
CA SER A 320 33.36 13.87 25.46
C SER A 320 32.75 13.69 24.07
N GLY A 321 32.84 12.48 23.49
CA GLY A 321 32.29 12.11 22.19
C GLY A 321 33.33 11.92 21.08
N GLY A 322 32.89 11.29 19.98
CA GLY A 322 33.74 10.84 18.87
C GLY A 322 33.91 9.32 18.86
N ASP A 323 34.99 8.82 18.25
CA ASP A 323 35.30 7.39 18.23
C ASP A 323 36.21 7.03 19.43
N PRO A 324 35.71 6.29 20.43
CA PRO A 324 36.47 5.95 21.64
C PRO A 324 37.62 4.96 21.37
N LEU A 325 37.55 4.13 20.32
CA LEU A 325 38.67 3.26 19.94
C LEU A 325 39.79 4.09 19.30
N ALA A 326 39.44 4.99 18.38
CA ALA A 326 40.43 5.85 17.72
C ALA A 326 41.12 6.82 18.70
N GLN A 327 40.40 7.26 19.73
CA GLN A 327 40.93 8.13 20.78
C GLN A 327 41.66 7.35 21.90
N GLY A 328 41.54 6.02 21.92
CA GLY A 328 42.22 5.13 22.86
C GLY A 328 41.55 4.98 24.21
N TYR A 329 40.27 5.38 24.35
CA TYR A 329 39.47 5.11 25.55
C TYR A 329 39.07 3.64 25.64
N LEU A 330 38.89 2.98 24.50
CA LEU A 330 38.69 1.53 24.43
C LEU A 330 39.84 0.89 23.66
N ILE A 331 40.43 -0.16 24.23
CA ILE A 331 41.54 -0.89 23.64
C ILE A 331 41.16 -2.37 23.56
N SER A 332 41.17 -2.92 22.34
CA SER A 332 40.98 -4.35 22.10
C SER A 332 42.32 -5.01 21.80
N THR A 333 42.65 -6.05 22.56
CA THR A 333 43.89 -6.81 22.41
C THR A 333 43.58 -8.30 22.28
N GLU A 334 43.93 -8.89 21.15
CA GLU A 334 43.75 -10.32 20.91
C GLU A 334 44.88 -11.14 21.56
N TYR A 335 44.51 -12.22 22.26
CA TYR A 335 45.43 -13.16 22.93
C TYR A 335 45.49 -14.51 22.21
N GLY A 336 45.70 -14.49 20.89
CA GLY A 336 45.70 -15.70 20.07
C GLY A 336 44.38 -16.48 20.23
N PRO A 337 44.40 -17.83 20.24
CA PRO A 337 43.17 -18.63 20.27
C PRO A 337 42.42 -18.59 21.61
N TYR A 338 42.97 -17.91 22.63
CA TYR A 338 42.42 -17.91 23.98
C TYR A 338 41.29 -16.90 24.14
N GLY A 339 41.29 -15.81 23.39
CA GLY A 339 40.27 -14.76 23.54
C GLY A 339 40.76 -13.36 23.21
N THR A 340 39.90 -12.39 23.47
CA THR A 340 40.14 -10.96 23.27
C THR A 340 39.94 -10.21 24.59
N LEU A 341 40.93 -9.40 24.99
CA LEU A 341 40.85 -8.53 26.15
C LEU A 341 40.40 -7.13 25.71
N ILE A 342 39.38 -6.60 26.38
CA ILE A 342 38.97 -5.21 26.26
C ILE A 342 39.41 -4.46 27.52
N GLN A 343 40.03 -3.32 27.29
CA GLN A 343 40.52 -2.42 28.32
C GLN A 343 39.89 -1.03 28.14
N VAL A 344 39.68 -0.31 29.23
CA VAL A 344 39.25 1.09 29.23
C VAL A 344 40.38 1.98 29.73
N ASP A 345 40.70 3.03 28.99
CA ASP A 345 41.60 4.10 29.44
C ASP A 345 40.78 5.35 29.82
N PRO A 346 40.68 5.72 31.11
CA PRO A 346 39.77 6.78 31.56
C PRO A 346 40.07 8.18 31.02
N ASP A 347 41.29 8.43 30.53
CA ASP A 347 41.70 9.71 29.94
C ASP A 347 42.21 9.60 28.48
N GLY A 348 41.94 8.43 27.87
CA GLY A 348 42.32 8.10 26.51
C GLY A 348 43.83 8.17 26.23
N SER A 349 44.21 7.97 24.96
CA SER A 349 45.63 7.89 24.56
C SER A 349 46.46 9.17 24.77
N ALA A 350 45.80 10.30 25.06
CA ALA A 350 46.43 11.60 25.29
C ALA A 350 46.70 11.88 26.78
N GLY A 351 46.04 11.14 27.68
CA GLY A 351 46.14 11.32 29.11
C GLY A 351 47.31 10.56 29.76
N PRO A 352 47.67 10.89 31.02
CA PRO A 352 48.67 10.18 31.80
C PRO A 352 48.18 8.88 32.47
N GLY A 353 46.88 8.57 32.38
CA GLY A 353 46.26 7.36 32.89
C GLY A 353 46.80 6.08 32.24
N PHE A 354 46.41 4.95 32.81
CA PHE A 354 46.71 3.65 32.25
C PHE A 354 45.39 2.93 32.01
N ALA A 355 45.30 2.25 30.87
CA ALA A 355 44.19 1.39 30.57
C ALA A 355 44.02 0.28 31.62
N GLU A 356 42.79 0.11 32.09
CA GLU A 356 42.35 -0.89 33.05
C GLU A 356 41.67 -2.05 32.32
N ASN A 357 41.87 -3.26 32.82
CA ASN A 357 41.30 -4.46 32.21
C ASN A 357 39.83 -4.59 32.62
N MET A 358 38.92 -4.57 31.65
CA MET A 358 37.48 -4.66 31.92
C MET A 358 36.95 -6.06 31.66
N VAL A 359 37.22 -6.63 30.48
CA VAL A 359 36.63 -7.92 30.13
C VAL A 359 37.53 -8.74 29.23
N PHE A 360 37.65 -10.02 29.55
CA PHE A 360 38.23 -11.03 28.69
C PHE A 360 37.13 -11.90 28.06
N LEU A 361 37.00 -11.79 26.74
CA LEU A 361 36.09 -12.59 25.94
C LEU A 361 36.76 -13.93 25.60
N THR A 362 36.37 -14.98 26.31
CA THR A 362 36.97 -16.32 26.14
C THR A 362 36.64 -16.88 24.76
N GLY A 363 37.66 -17.32 24.03
CA GLY A 363 37.49 -17.96 22.72
C GLY A 363 37.17 -17.02 21.55
N VAL A 364 36.87 -15.74 21.79
CA VAL A 364 36.71 -14.70 20.77
C VAL A 364 38.07 -14.36 20.18
N SER A 365 38.32 -14.81 18.96
CA SER A 365 39.58 -14.64 18.25
C SER A 365 39.39 -14.83 16.75
N SER A 366 40.19 -14.08 15.97
CA SER A 366 40.37 -14.27 14.53
C SER A 366 40.85 -15.68 14.15
N SER A 367 41.45 -16.42 15.10
CA SER A 367 41.92 -17.78 14.87
C SER A 367 40.84 -18.88 15.02
N ASN A 368 39.66 -18.53 15.53
CA ASN A 368 38.53 -19.45 15.74
C ASN A 368 37.28 -19.06 14.92
N ASP A 369 37.43 -18.19 13.90
CA ASP A 369 36.34 -17.62 13.10
C ASP A 369 35.25 -16.86 13.91
N ASN A 370 35.56 -16.46 15.15
CA ASN A 370 34.70 -15.68 16.05
C ASN A 370 35.45 -14.39 16.43
N ALA A 371 35.69 -13.52 15.45
CA ALA A 371 36.57 -12.36 15.60
C ALA A 371 35.80 -11.12 16.07
N PHE A 372 36.28 -10.48 17.14
CA PHE A 372 35.65 -9.27 17.68
C PHE A 372 35.58 -8.16 16.63
N ASN A 373 34.38 -7.63 16.40
CA ASN A 373 34.10 -6.54 15.47
C ASN A 373 33.47 -5.35 16.20
N PRO A 374 34.22 -4.27 16.43
CA PRO A 374 33.73 -3.07 17.13
C PRO A 374 32.47 -2.43 16.54
N THR A 375 32.13 -2.66 15.27
CA THR A 375 30.92 -2.08 14.65
C THR A 375 29.65 -2.82 15.04
N THR A 376 29.76 -4.11 15.35
CA THR A 376 28.61 -4.96 15.68
C THR A 376 28.58 -5.37 17.15
N ASP A 377 29.75 -5.43 17.80
CA ASP A 377 29.94 -6.06 19.11
C ASP A 377 30.08 -5.02 20.25
N LEU A 378 29.98 -3.72 19.94
CA LEU A 378 30.04 -2.64 20.92
C LEU A 378 28.83 -1.72 20.83
N LEU A 379 28.32 -1.34 22.00
CA LEU A 379 27.41 -0.21 22.19
C LEU A 379 28.10 0.82 23.09
N ILE A 380 28.36 2.01 22.54
CA ILE A 380 29.19 3.07 23.12
C ILE A 380 28.43 4.37 23.25
#